data_AF-A0A1Q6DRF6-F1
#
_entry.id   AF-A0A1Q6DRF6-F1
#
_cell.length_a   1.000
_cell.length_b   1.000
_cell.length_c   1.000
_cell.angle_alpha   90.00
_cell.angle_beta   90.00
_cell.angle_gamma   90.00
#
_symmetry.space_group_name_H-M   'P 1'
#
loop_
_entity.id
_entity.type
_entity.pdbx_description
1 polymer ?
#
loop_
_entity_poly.entity_id
_entity_poly.type
_entity_poly.pdbx_seq_one_letter_code
_entity_poly.pdbx_strand_id
1 'polypeptide(L)' 'MSKKNAESFLIAGGENHGIRAKYDAIKTKEDFVAAANGDGYDFTLGEFDEVLRESGDSFDLIGNPAKRQIWWV' A
#
# COMPACT_ATOMS: atom_id res chain seq x y z
N MET A 1 5.67 4.58 -14.11
CA MET A 1 5.85 5.41 -12.91
C MET A 1 4.79 6.49 -12.83
N SER A 2 3.69 6.23 -12.13
CA SER A 2 2.64 7.21 -11.92
C SER A 2 2.08 6.99 -10.53
N LYS A 3 1.92 8.06 -9.73
CA LYS A 3 1.18 8.04 -8.46
C LYS A 3 -0.16 7.29 -8.57
N LYS A 4 -0.79 7.36 -9.75
CA LYS A 4 -2.00 6.63 -10.09
C LYS A 4 -1.88 5.10 -9.90
N ASN A 5 -0.71 4.52 -10.11
CA ASN A 5 -0.48 3.09 -9.86
C ASN A 5 -0.46 2.78 -8.36
N ALA A 6 0.12 3.66 -7.54
CA ALA A 6 0.08 3.54 -6.09
C ALA A 6 -1.36 3.69 -5.57
N GLU A 7 -2.10 4.69 -6.06
CA GLU A 7 -3.53 4.87 -5.73
C GLU A 7 -4.36 3.65 -6.16
N SER A 8 -4.18 3.17 -7.39
CA SER A 8 -4.90 1.98 -7.90
C SER A 8 -4.57 0.73 -7.08
N PHE A 9 -3.33 0.61 -6.59
CA PHE A 9 -2.92 -0.45 -5.70
C PHE A 9 -3.59 -0.35 -4.32
N LEU A 10 -3.68 0.86 -3.74
CA LEU A 10 -4.37 1.09 -2.46
C LEU A 10 -5.86 0.79 -2.55
N ILE A 11 -6.50 1.14 -3.68
CA ILE A 11 -7.90 0.78 -3.98
C ILE A 11 -8.05 -0.74 -4.12
N ALA A 12 -7.17 -1.39 -4.91
CA ALA A 12 -7.22 -2.83 -5.10
C ALA A 12 -7.08 -3.60 -3.78
N GLY A 13 -6.26 -3.12 -2.84
CA GLY A 13 -6.14 -3.70 -1.51
C GLY A 13 -7.32 -3.40 -0.58
N GLY A 14 -8.07 -2.32 -0.78
CA GLY A 14 -9.32 -2.08 -0.06
C GLY A 14 -10.46 -2.98 -0.56
N GLU A 15 -10.52 -3.24 -1.86
CA GLU A 15 -11.50 -4.13 -2.48
C GLU A 15 -11.17 -5.62 -2.27
N ASN A 16 -9.88 -5.98 -2.19
CA ASN A 16 -9.42 -7.36 -2.11
C ASN A 16 -8.71 -7.67 -0.78
N HIS A 17 -9.39 -8.43 0.08
CA HIS A 17 -8.85 -8.87 1.37
C HIS A 17 -7.58 -9.73 1.25
N GLY A 18 -7.39 -10.46 0.15
CA GLY A 18 -6.18 -11.26 -0.09
C GLY A 18 -4.95 -10.39 -0.34
N ILE A 19 -5.10 -9.31 -1.09
CA ILE A 19 -4.05 -8.30 -1.29
C ILE A 19 -3.75 -7.66 0.08
N ARG A 20 -4.78 -7.17 0.77
CA ARG A 20 -4.60 -6.59 2.11
C ARG A 20 -3.81 -7.48 3.06
N ALA A 21 -4.19 -8.75 3.19
CA ALA A 21 -3.51 -9.68 4.10
C ALA A 21 -2.07 -9.99 3.68
N LYS A 22 -1.80 -10.16 2.37
CA LYS A 22 -0.45 -10.38 1.84
C LYS A 22 0.48 -9.20 2.17
N TYR A 23 0.00 -7.99 1.92
CA TYR A 23 0.78 -6.77 2.04
C TYR A 23 0.85 -6.24 3.46
N ASP A 24 -0.18 -6.43 4.29
CA ASP A 24 -0.16 -6.12 5.73
C ASP A 24 0.95 -6.91 6.47
N ALA A 25 1.33 -8.09 5.97
CA ALA A 25 2.44 -8.88 6.53
C ALA A 25 3.84 -8.32 6.21
N ILE A 26 3.97 -7.50 5.17
CA ILE A 26 5.25 -6.86 4.80
C ILE A 26 5.53 -5.75 5.79
N LYS A 27 6.72 -5.67 6.38
CA LYS A 27 7.01 -4.71 7.47
C LYS A 27 7.56 -3.38 6.98
N THR A 28 8.40 -3.40 5.96
CA THR A 28 9.07 -2.20 5.43
C THR A 28 8.32 -1.66 4.23
N LYS A 29 8.41 -0.35 4.01
CA LYS A 29 7.82 0.28 2.81
C LYS A 29 8.58 -0.14 1.55
N GLU A 30 9.89 -0.35 1.64
CA GLU A 30 10.72 -0.75 0.51
C GLU A 30 10.32 -2.13 -0.01
N ASP A 31 10.17 -3.12 0.88
CA ASP A 31 9.71 -4.46 0.50
C ASP A 31 8.26 -4.43 -0.03
N PHE A 32 7.44 -3.51 0.49
CA PHE A 32 6.05 -3.36 0.08
C PHE A 32 5.95 -2.85 -1.36
N VAL A 33 6.71 -1.81 -1.67
CA VAL A 33 6.84 -1.26 -3.03
C VAL A 33 7.47 -2.29 -3.97
N ALA A 34 8.51 -3.01 -3.52
CA ALA A 34 9.15 -4.05 -4.32
C ALA A 34 8.18 -5.21 -4.64
N ALA A 35 7.36 -5.64 -3.68
CA ALA A 35 6.32 -6.64 -3.90
C ALA A 35 5.24 -6.15 -4.86
N ALA A 36 4.81 -4.88 -4.72
CA ALA A 36 3.81 -4.26 -5.60
C ALA A 36 4.33 -4.17 -7.04
N ASN A 37 5.59 -3.75 -7.22
CA ASN A 37 6.27 -3.74 -8.52
C ASN A 37 6.35 -5.15 -9.12
N GLY A 38 6.62 -6.18 -8.31
CA GLY A 38 6.62 -7.58 -8.74
C GLY A 38 5.24 -8.11 -9.17
N ASP A 39 4.17 -7.59 -8.56
CA ASP A 39 2.78 -7.92 -8.92
C ASP A 39 2.26 -7.08 -10.12
N GLY A 40 3.05 -6.14 -10.64
CA GLY A 40 2.73 -5.32 -11.82
C GLY A 40 2.27 -3.88 -11.50
N TYR A 41 2.27 -3.47 -10.24
CA TYR A 41 2.01 -2.09 -9.83
C TYR A 41 3.31 -1.30 -9.79
N ASP A 42 3.61 -0.60 -10.88
CA ASP A 42 4.85 0.14 -11.07
C ASP A 42 4.83 1.53 -10.40
N PHE A 43 5.39 1.64 -9.19
CA PHE A 43 5.58 2.90 -8.46
C PHE A 43 6.82 2.87 -7.56
N THR A 44 7.30 4.06 -7.19
CA THR A 44 8.46 4.26 -6.31
C THR A 44 8.03 4.53 -4.86
N LEU A 45 8.97 4.35 -3.93
CA LEU A 45 8.77 4.67 -2.51
C LEU A 45 8.37 6.13 -2.29
N GLY A 46 8.99 7.06 -3.03
CA GLY A 46 8.69 8.49 -2.93
C GLY A 46 7.27 8.83 -3.40
N GLU A 47 6.82 8.23 -4.51
CA GLU A 47 5.44 8.39 -4.98
C GLU A 47 4.43 7.81 -3.99
N PHE A 48 4.73 6.64 -3.41
CA PHE A 48 3.88 6.03 -2.39
C PHE A 48 3.78 6.89 -1.13
N ASP A 49 4.91 7.39 -0.62
CA ASP A 49 4.93 8.30 0.53
C ASP A 49 4.19 9.61 0.26
N GLU A 50 4.28 10.12 -0.97
CA GLU A 50 3.55 11.31 -1.37
C GLU A 50 2.04 11.06 -1.41
N VAL A 51 1.59 9.92 -1.96
CA VAL A 51 0.17 9.51 -1.95
C VAL A 51 -0.37 9.37 -0.53
N LEU A 52 0.36 8.68 0.35
CA LEU A 52 -0.03 8.55 1.76
C LEU A 52 -0.13 9.92 2.44
N ARG A 53 0.85 10.80 2.20
CA ARG A 53 0.86 12.16 2.75
C ARG A 53 -0.27 13.04 2.23
N GLU A 54 -0.59 12.93 0.93
CA GLU A 54 -1.70 13.67 0.30
C GLU A 54 -3.06 13.23 0.87
N SER A 55 -3.24 11.93 1.14
CA SER A 55 -4.46 11.39 1.72
C SER A 55 -4.53 11.46 3.25
N GLY A 56 -3.41 11.78 3.91
CA GLY A 56 -3.31 11.82 5.37
C GLY A 56 -3.22 10.44 6.02
N ASP A 57 -2.85 9.42 5.25
CA ASP A 57 -2.72 8.04 5.71
C ASP A 57 -1.34 7.78 6.33
N SER A 58 -1.30 6.86 7.28
CA SER A 58 -0.05 6.35 7.85
C SER A 58 0.16 4.88 7.52
N PHE A 59 1.41 4.53 7.22
CA PHE A 59 1.84 3.15 7.01
C PHE A 59 1.92 2.32 8.31
N ASP A 60 1.50 2.90 9.43
CA ASP A 60 1.48 2.24 10.72
C ASP A 60 0.54 1.03 10.73
N LEU A 61 0.95 0.01 11.47
CA LEU A 61 0.17 -1.18 11.75
C LEU A 61 -0.64 -0.95 13.03
N ILE A 62 -1.97 -1.00 12.91
CA ILE A 62 -2.89 -0.73 14.01
C ILE A 62 -3.83 -1.95 14.19
N GLY A 63 -4.15 -2.28 15.45
CA GLY A 63 -5.14 -3.30 15.81
C GLY A 63 -4.60 -4.71 16.04
N ASN A 64 -5.50 -5.65 16.33
CA ASN A 64 -5.23 -7.08 16.49
C ASN A 64 -6.30 -7.91 15.75
N PRO A 65 -5.97 -8.58 14.64
CA PRO A 65 -4.66 -8.66 13.99
C PRO A 65 -4.21 -7.31 13.42
N ALA A 66 -2.90 -7.09 13.38
CA ALA A 66 -2.29 -5.85 12.89
C ALA A 66 -2.67 -5.59 11.43
N LYS A 67 -3.25 -4.43 11.15
CA LYS A 67 -3.68 -4.02 9.81
C LYS A 67 -3.21 -2.61 9.51
N ARG A 68 -2.96 -2.31 8.24
CA ARG A 68 -2.75 -0.93 7.81
C ARG A 68 -4.09 -0.25 7.53
N GLN A 69 -4.13 1.05 7.80
CA GLN A 69 -5.26 1.94 7.46
C GLN A 69 -4.91 2.78 6.22
N ILE A 70 -4.25 2.17 5.23
CA ILE A 70 -3.87 2.81 3.96
C ILE A 70 -4.76 2.38 2.80
N TRP A 71 -5.66 1.41 3.03
CA TRP A 71 -6.46 0.76 2.00
C TRP A 71 -7.73 1.54 1.74
N TRP A 72 -7.97 1.92 0.48
CA TRP A 72 -9.08 2.80 0.08
C TRP A 72 -10.24 1.99 -0.49
N VAL A 73 -11.47 2.41 -0.22
CA VAL A 73 -12.72 1.79 -0.71
C VAL A 73 -13.60 2.87 -1.35
#